data_AF-A0A2G9RLW0-F1
#
_entry.id   AF-A0A2G9RLW0-F1
#
_cell.length_a   1.000
_cell.length_b   1.000
_cell.length_c   1.000
_cell.angle_alpha   90.00
_cell.angle_beta   90.00
_cell.angle_gamma   90.00
#
_symmetry.space_group_name_H-M   'P 1'
#
loop_
_entity.id
_entity.type
_entity.pdbx_description
1 polymer ?
#
loop_
_entity_poly.entity_id
_entity_poly.type
_entity_poly.pdbx_seq_one_letter_code
_entity_poly.pdbx_strand_id
1 'polypeptide(L)'
;MGEAIETTQQLYPNLLERNPNLFFTLKVRQFIEMVNGTDSEVRCLGGRSPKSQDSYSEVDSTQVRRQLCGGSQAAVERMICFGRELQAMSEQLRRERGKNATNKNMLKDAFSLLAYSDPWNSPVGYQLDPIQREHVCSSLNSAILDIHNLPKQPPLSLALEQAAQCLEMMAHSGIGSCAFARVADYLH
;
A
#
# COMPACT_ATOMS: atom_id res chain seq x y z
N MET A 1 0.38 -0.88 10.03
CA MET A 1 0.18 -1.93 9.00
C MET A 1 0.22 -3.33 9.61
N GLY A 2 1.12 -3.62 10.56
CA GLY A 2 1.17 -4.93 11.22
C GLY A 2 -0.17 -5.42 11.78
N GLU A 3 -0.84 -4.60 12.59
CA GLU A 3 -2.16 -4.90 13.18
C GLU A 3 -3.24 -5.24 12.14
N ALA A 4 -3.25 -4.57 10.99
CA ALA A 4 -4.20 -4.83 9.92
C ALA A 4 -3.98 -6.22 9.28
N ILE A 5 -2.72 -6.64 9.16
CA ILE A 5 -2.36 -7.98 8.66
C ILE A 5 -2.84 -9.04 9.66
N GLU A 6 -2.59 -8.84 10.95
CA GLU A 6 -3.03 -9.77 12.00
C GLU A 6 -4.55 -9.89 12.06
N THR A 7 -5.25 -8.75 12.02
CA THR A 7 -6.71 -8.70 11.99
C THR A 7 -7.26 -9.44 10.75
N THR A 8 -6.61 -9.27 9.60
CA THR A 8 -6.98 -10.00 8.37
C THR A 8 -6.80 -11.51 8.55
N GLN A 9 -5.70 -11.96 9.17
CA GLN A 9 -5.46 -13.38 9.44
C GLN A 9 -6.48 -13.96 10.44
N GLN A 10 -6.92 -13.16 11.42
CA GLN A 10 -7.94 -13.55 12.38
C GLN A 10 -9.34 -13.65 11.75
N LEU A 11 -9.72 -12.69 10.91
CA LEU A 11 -11.05 -12.65 10.29
C LEU A 11 -11.17 -13.57 9.06
N TYR A 12 -10.09 -13.75 8.30
CA TYR A 12 -10.06 -14.53 7.06
C TYR A 12 -8.91 -15.56 7.10
N PRO A 13 -9.07 -16.64 7.90
CA PRO A 13 -8.04 -17.65 8.02
C PRO A 13 -7.78 -18.30 6.66
N ASN A 14 -6.50 -18.56 6.35
CA ASN A 14 -5.99 -19.12 5.08
C ASN A 14 -5.97 -18.16 3.88
N LEU A 15 -6.47 -16.92 3.97
CA LEU A 15 -6.43 -15.96 2.83
C LEU A 15 -4.99 -15.69 2.37
N LEU A 16 -4.14 -15.35 3.33
CA LEU A 16 -2.75 -15.01 3.06
C LEU A 16 -1.88 -16.25 2.77
N GLU A 17 -2.29 -17.42 3.26
CA GLU A 17 -1.64 -18.70 2.93
C GLU A 17 -1.91 -19.15 1.50
N ARG A 18 -3.14 -18.93 1.02
CA ARG A 18 -3.50 -19.20 -0.38
C ARG A 18 -2.78 -18.24 -1.34
N ASN A 19 -2.57 -17.00 -0.91
CA ASN A 19 -1.89 -15.97 -1.70
C ASN A 19 -0.63 -15.39 -1.00
N PRO A 20 0.48 -16.15 -0.94
CA PRO A 20 1.71 -15.72 -0.30
C PRO A 20 2.43 -14.59 -1.06
N ASN A 21 2.13 -14.36 -2.35
CA ASN A 21 2.61 -13.16 -3.05
C ASN A 21 1.94 -11.89 -2.48
N LEU A 22 0.62 -11.93 -2.21
CA LEU A 22 -0.09 -10.84 -1.55
C LEU A 22 0.42 -10.64 -0.11
N PHE A 23 0.64 -11.73 0.62
CA PHE A 23 1.23 -11.65 1.96
C PHE A 23 2.61 -10.99 1.94
N PHE A 24 3.46 -11.37 0.99
CA PHE A 24 4.76 -10.75 0.80
C PHE A 24 4.64 -9.26 0.49
N THR A 25 3.75 -8.87 -0.43
CA THR A 25 3.47 -7.46 -0.75
C THR A 25 3.04 -6.66 0.49
N LEU A 26 2.17 -7.22 1.32
CA LEU A 26 1.75 -6.60 2.59
C LEU A 26 2.93 -6.42 3.55
N LYS A 27 3.81 -7.42 3.66
CA LYS A 27 5.01 -7.36 4.50
C LYS A 27 6.05 -6.37 3.99
N VAL A 28 6.26 -6.28 2.67
CA VAL A 28 7.09 -5.23 2.06
C VAL A 28 6.51 -3.85 2.39
N ARG A 29 5.19 -3.68 2.29
CA ARG A 29 4.56 -2.41 2.66
C ARG A 29 4.71 -2.10 4.14
N GLN A 30 4.59 -3.10 5.03
CA GLN A 30 4.87 -2.93 6.46
C GLN A 30 6.29 -2.42 6.69
N PHE A 31 7.30 -2.95 6.01
CA PHE A 31 8.67 -2.47 6.10
C PHE A 31 8.78 -0.99 5.69
N ILE A 32 8.16 -0.58 4.58
CA ILE A 32 8.15 0.81 4.12
C ILE A 32 7.50 1.74 5.16
N GLU A 33 6.45 1.29 5.85
CA GLU A 33 5.83 2.05 6.94
C GLU A 33 6.74 2.18 8.17
N MET A 34 7.52 1.15 8.48
CA MET A 34 8.51 1.21 9.54
C MET A 34 9.60 2.24 9.19
N VAL A 35 10.08 2.25 7.93
CA VAL A 35 11.03 3.25 7.40
C VAL A 35 10.45 4.67 7.54
N ASN A 36 9.20 4.86 7.13
CA ASN A 36 8.52 6.15 7.18
C ASN A 36 8.19 6.60 8.62
N GLY A 37 8.30 5.71 9.62
CA GLY A 37 7.97 6.00 11.02
C GLY A 37 6.47 6.03 11.32
N THR A 38 5.65 5.47 10.43
CA THR A 38 4.18 5.47 10.53
C THR A 38 3.58 4.14 10.97
N ASP A 39 4.40 3.10 11.20
CA ASP A 39 3.95 1.84 11.79
C ASP A 39 3.76 1.99 13.31
N SER A 40 2.52 1.87 13.77
CA SER A 40 1.99 2.30 15.09
C SER A 40 2.67 1.77 16.35
N GLU A 41 3.52 0.74 16.26
CA GLU A 41 4.17 0.17 17.45
C GLU A 41 5.18 1.12 18.12
N VAL A 42 5.50 2.23 17.44
CA VAL A 42 6.45 3.24 17.91
C VAL A 42 5.79 4.62 17.96
N ARG A 43 4.60 4.71 18.56
CA ARG A 43 4.26 5.97 19.25
C ARG A 43 5.13 6.08 20.50
N CYS A 44 6.42 6.38 20.30
CA CYS A 44 7.22 6.97 21.36
C CYS A 44 6.47 8.22 21.82
N LEU A 45 6.27 8.32 23.13
CA LEU A 45 5.66 9.43 23.84
C LEU A 45 6.51 10.71 23.67
N GLY A 46 6.58 11.25 22.46
CA GLY A 46 7.26 12.50 22.09
C GLY A 46 6.34 13.71 22.11
N GLY A 47 5.07 13.54 22.50
CA GLY A 47 4.18 14.64 22.86
C GLY A 47 4.43 15.10 24.29
N ARG A 48 5.62 15.63 24.59
CA ARG A 48 5.81 16.48 25.76
C ARG A 48 6.13 17.89 25.30
N SER A 49 5.08 18.68 25.27
CA SER A 49 5.18 20.13 25.45
C SER A 49 5.74 20.40 26.86
N PRO A 50 6.71 21.32 26.99
CA PRO A 50 6.70 22.25 28.11
C PRO A 50 6.52 23.66 27.54
N LYS A 51 5.34 24.24 27.75
CA LYS A 51 5.21 25.69 27.78
C LYS A 51 6.08 26.21 28.91
N SER A 52 6.98 27.15 28.57
CA SER A 52 7.24 28.45 29.21
C SER A 52 8.73 28.75 29.40
N GLN A 53 9.31 29.58 28.54
CA GLN A 53 9.76 30.94 28.90
C GLN A 53 10.37 31.67 27.67
N ASP A 54 10.08 32.96 27.60
CA ASP A 54 10.22 33.88 26.47
C ASP A 54 11.63 34.07 25.90
N SER A 55 11.71 34.16 24.56
CA SER A 55 12.49 35.22 23.88
C SER A 55 12.18 35.27 22.38
N TYR A 56 11.82 36.48 21.93
CA TYR A 56 11.56 36.86 20.55
C TYR A 56 12.80 36.67 19.65
N SER A 57 12.73 35.81 18.62
CA SER A 57 13.44 35.99 17.33
C SER A 57 12.81 35.10 16.24
N GLU A 58 12.28 35.77 15.21
CA GLU A 58 12.32 35.45 13.78
C GLU A 58 11.94 34.05 13.23
N VAL A 59 10.85 34.06 12.45
CA VAL A 59 10.53 33.22 11.27
C VAL A 59 11.60 32.23 10.81
N ASP A 60 11.38 30.94 11.09
CA ASP A 60 11.69 29.89 10.11
C ASP A 60 10.57 28.84 10.15
N SER A 61 10.05 28.52 8.97
CA SER A 61 8.93 27.60 8.80
C SER A 61 9.39 26.22 9.23
N THR A 62 8.79 25.71 10.31
CA THR A 62 9.04 24.40 10.89
C THR A 62 8.93 23.28 9.85
N GLN A 63 10.01 22.99 9.13
CA GLN A 63 10.21 21.68 8.53
C GLN A 63 10.37 20.73 9.71
N VAL A 64 9.28 20.06 10.09
CA VAL A 64 9.35 18.83 10.88
C VAL A 64 10.27 17.90 10.10
N ARG A 65 11.56 17.86 10.47
CA ARG A 65 12.57 17.10 9.76
C ARG A 65 12.15 15.63 9.86
N ARG A 66 11.63 15.08 8.77
CA ARG A 66 11.18 13.69 8.72
C ARG A 66 12.39 12.82 9.04
N GLN A 67 12.26 11.98 10.06
CA GLN A 67 13.33 11.09 10.52
C GLN A 67 12.90 9.65 10.30
N LEU A 68 13.82 8.85 9.75
CA LEU A 68 13.60 7.42 9.52
C LEU A 68 13.26 6.73 10.85
N CYS A 69 12.21 5.91 10.84
CA CYS A 69 11.65 5.27 12.03
C CYS A 69 11.31 6.26 13.18
N GLY A 70 10.98 7.52 12.87
CA GLY A 70 10.66 8.54 13.88
C GLY A 70 11.84 8.93 14.79
N GLY A 71 13.08 8.64 14.39
CA GLY A 71 14.29 8.96 15.15
C GLY A 71 14.61 8.00 16.31
N SER A 72 13.81 6.94 16.51
CA SER A 72 14.03 5.97 17.58
C SER A 72 15.01 4.87 17.18
N GLN A 73 16.13 4.74 17.90
CA GLN A 73 17.11 3.68 17.63
C GLN A 73 16.51 2.28 17.71
N ALA A 74 15.68 2.00 18.72
CA ALA A 74 15.02 0.71 18.87
C ALA A 74 14.08 0.39 17.70
N ALA A 75 13.47 1.43 17.09
CA ALA A 75 12.63 1.25 15.91
C ALA A 75 13.46 0.94 14.66
N VAL A 76 14.61 1.58 14.51
CA VAL A 76 15.58 1.28 13.44
C VAL A 76 16.09 -0.16 13.57
N GLU A 77 16.46 -0.60 14.77
CA GLU A 77 16.92 -1.98 14.99
C GLU A 77 15.83 -3.01 14.64
N ARG A 78 14.58 -2.78 15.07
CA ARG A 78 13.44 -3.63 14.68
C ARG A 78 13.20 -3.63 13.18
N MET A 79 13.28 -2.48 12.52
CA MET A 79 13.16 -2.38 11.06
C MET A 79 14.25 -3.19 10.36
N ILE A 80 15.50 -3.15 10.82
CA ILE A 80 16.59 -3.95 10.26
C ILE A 80 16.37 -5.45 10.47
N CYS A 81 15.96 -5.87 11.67
CA CYS A 81 15.60 -7.27 11.93
C CYS A 81 14.48 -7.74 11.00
N PHE A 82 13.41 -6.95 10.89
CA PHE A 82 12.29 -7.24 10.00
C PHE A 82 12.71 -7.29 8.52
N GLY A 83 13.62 -6.41 8.09
CA GLY A 83 14.20 -6.46 6.74
C GLY A 83 14.92 -7.77 6.44
N ARG A 84 15.63 -8.35 7.42
CA ARG A 84 16.28 -9.67 7.27
C ARG A 84 15.25 -10.79 7.16
N GLU A 85 14.20 -10.75 7.97
CA GLU A 85 13.08 -11.70 7.88
C GLU A 85 12.39 -11.62 6.51
N LEU A 86 12.18 -10.41 5.99
CA LEU A 86 11.60 -10.17 4.68
C LEU A 86 12.45 -10.76 3.54
N GLN A 87 13.77 -10.63 3.63
CA GLN A 87 14.72 -11.26 2.69
C GLN A 87 14.61 -12.80 2.75
N ALA A 88 14.58 -13.38 3.95
CA ALA A 88 14.42 -14.83 4.11
C ALA A 88 13.09 -15.33 3.51
N MET A 89 12.00 -14.59 3.73
CA MET A 89 10.69 -14.88 3.12
C MET A 89 10.73 -14.81 1.59
N SER A 90 11.42 -13.83 1.02
CA SER A 90 11.59 -13.71 -0.43
C SER A 90 12.34 -14.91 -1.01
N GLU A 91 13.39 -15.38 -0.33
CA GLU A 91 14.15 -16.54 -0.74
C GLU A 91 13.35 -17.83 -0.65
N GLN A 92 12.53 -17.99 0.40
CA GLN A 92 11.61 -19.10 0.54
C GLN A 92 10.59 -19.12 -0.60
N LEU A 93 9.93 -17.99 -0.87
CA LEU A 93 8.99 -17.84 -1.99
C LEU A 93 9.62 -18.18 -3.33
N ARG A 94 10.89 -17.79 -3.53
CA ARG A 94 11.65 -18.13 -4.74
C ARG A 94 11.88 -19.63 -4.88
N ARG A 95 12.08 -20.37 -3.78
CA ARG A 95 12.24 -21.82 -3.78
C ARG A 95 10.94 -22.55 -4.07
N GLU A 96 9.84 -22.12 -3.45
CA GLU A 96 8.54 -22.79 -3.53
C GLU A 96 7.78 -22.50 -4.83
N ARG A 97 7.79 -21.24 -5.29
CA ARG A 97 6.96 -20.77 -6.42
C ARG A 97 7.76 -20.28 -7.62
N GLY A 98 9.10 -20.34 -7.55
CA GLY A 98 9.99 -19.91 -8.63
C GLY A 98 10.26 -18.40 -8.65
N LYS A 99 10.85 -17.92 -9.75
CA LYS A 99 11.33 -16.53 -9.86
C LYS A 99 10.17 -15.56 -10.11
N ASN A 100 9.83 -14.74 -9.12
CA ASN A 100 8.92 -13.61 -9.27
C ASN A 100 9.72 -12.30 -9.40
N ALA A 101 9.74 -11.73 -10.61
CA ALA A 101 10.44 -10.47 -10.89
C ALA A 101 9.87 -9.29 -10.10
N THR A 102 8.55 -9.26 -9.90
CA THR A 102 7.84 -8.22 -9.18
C THR A 102 8.25 -8.19 -7.72
N ASN A 103 8.22 -9.32 -7.03
CA ASN A 103 8.64 -9.42 -5.62
C ASN A 103 10.10 -9.00 -5.44
N LYS A 104 10.97 -9.40 -6.38
CA LYS A 104 12.39 -9.03 -6.37
C LYS A 104 12.57 -7.52 -6.55
N ASN A 105 11.82 -6.90 -7.44
CA ASN A 105 11.89 -5.46 -7.68
C ASN A 105 11.36 -4.68 -6.47
N MET A 106 10.21 -5.08 -5.93
CA MET A 106 9.65 -4.45 -4.72
C MET A 106 10.63 -4.49 -3.54
N LEU A 107 11.30 -5.61 -3.33
CA LEU A 107 12.29 -5.75 -2.26
C LEU A 107 13.52 -4.87 -2.49
N LYS A 108 14.01 -4.81 -3.74
CA LYS A 108 15.11 -3.93 -4.13
C LYS A 108 14.76 -2.47 -3.92
N ASP A 109 13.57 -2.05 -4.34
CA ASP A 109 13.11 -0.67 -4.22
C ASP A 109 12.96 -0.29 -2.74
N ALA A 110 12.34 -1.16 -1.94
CA ALA A 110 12.18 -0.95 -0.50
C ALA A 110 13.54 -0.83 0.22
N PHE A 111 14.50 -1.72 -0.05
CA PHE A 111 15.83 -1.64 0.56
C PHE A 111 16.69 -0.50 0.03
N SER A 112 16.44 -0.06 -1.21
CA SER A 112 17.14 1.10 -1.77
C SER A 112 16.87 2.36 -0.95
N LEU A 113 15.72 2.48 -0.27
CA LEU A 113 15.44 3.60 0.65
C LEU A 113 16.50 3.75 1.74
N LEU A 114 17.09 2.64 2.21
CA LEU A 114 18.14 2.66 3.24
C LEU A 114 19.52 3.03 2.70
N ALA A 115 19.72 2.97 1.38
CA ALA A 115 21.00 3.26 0.75
C ALA A 115 21.26 4.78 0.62
N TYR A 116 20.23 5.61 0.79
CA TYR A 116 20.33 7.06 0.70
C TYR A 116 20.30 7.71 2.08
N SER A 117 21.01 8.84 2.21
CA SER A 117 21.03 9.64 3.44
C SER A 117 19.66 10.22 3.79
N ASP A 118 18.85 10.50 2.76
CA ASP A 118 17.47 10.95 2.89
C ASP A 118 16.55 10.04 2.05
N PRO A 119 15.73 9.18 2.70
CA PRO A 119 14.80 8.28 2.01
C PRO A 119 13.73 8.99 1.20
N TRP A 120 13.27 10.19 1.60
CA TRP A 120 12.18 10.90 0.92
C TRP A 120 12.63 11.58 -0.37
N ASN A 121 13.92 11.93 -0.45
CA ASN A 121 14.55 12.49 -1.66
C ASN A 121 15.21 11.42 -2.55
N SER A 122 15.04 10.14 -2.21
CA SER A 122 15.54 9.02 -3.01
C SER A 122 14.79 8.90 -4.35
N PRO A 123 15.38 8.32 -5.42
CA PRO A 123 14.67 7.97 -6.65
C PRO A 123 13.44 7.08 -6.43
N VAL A 124 13.44 6.32 -5.33
CA VAL A 124 12.31 5.48 -4.90
C VAL A 124 11.50 6.10 -3.77
N GLY A 125 11.67 7.40 -3.50
CA GLY A 125 10.98 8.13 -2.43
C GLY A 125 9.46 8.09 -2.54
N TYR A 126 8.92 7.98 -3.76
CA TYR A 126 7.49 7.79 -4.04
C TYR A 126 6.89 6.55 -3.34
N GLN A 127 7.73 5.56 -2.98
CA GLN A 127 7.29 4.39 -2.19
C GLN A 127 6.77 4.80 -0.81
N LEU A 128 7.27 5.90 -0.23
CA LEU A 128 6.85 6.38 1.09
C LEU A 128 5.51 7.13 1.05
N ASP A 129 5.00 7.44 -0.14
CA ASP A 129 3.75 8.18 -0.27
C ASP A 129 2.56 7.36 0.27
N PRO A 130 1.59 8.01 0.94
CA PRO A 130 0.40 7.32 1.46
C PRO A 130 -0.43 6.65 0.37
N ILE A 131 -0.44 7.21 -0.85
CA ILE A 131 -1.19 6.69 -2.01
C ILE A 131 -0.76 5.24 -2.33
N GLN A 132 0.51 4.90 -2.12
CA GLN A 132 1.00 3.55 -2.36
C GLN A 132 0.36 2.49 -1.44
N ARG A 133 -0.24 2.89 -0.30
CA ARG A 133 -1.06 1.99 0.53
C ARG A 133 -2.34 1.57 -0.16
N GLU A 134 -2.92 2.42 -1.00
CA GLU A 134 -4.19 2.16 -1.68
C GLU A 134 -4.07 0.99 -2.67
N HIS A 135 -2.93 0.88 -3.37
CA HIS A 135 -2.67 -0.25 -4.28
C HIS A 135 -2.67 -1.61 -3.55
N VAL A 136 -2.05 -1.66 -2.36
CA VAL A 136 -2.01 -2.87 -1.53
C VAL A 136 -3.38 -3.15 -0.92
N CYS A 137 -4.09 -2.11 -0.47
CA CYS A 137 -5.47 -2.20 0.04
C CYS A 137 -6.42 -2.76 -1.02
N SER A 138 -6.38 -2.24 -2.25
CA SER A 138 -7.21 -2.74 -3.35
C SER A 138 -6.93 -4.20 -3.68
N SER A 139 -5.65 -4.60 -3.68
CA SER A 139 -5.25 -6.00 -3.88
C SER A 139 -5.77 -6.91 -2.77
N LEU A 140 -5.72 -6.45 -1.51
CA LEU A 140 -6.26 -7.17 -0.37
C LEU A 140 -7.78 -7.26 -0.43
N ASN A 141 -8.47 -6.15 -0.68
CA ASN A 141 -9.93 -6.08 -0.81
C ASN A 141 -10.42 -7.04 -1.92
N SER A 142 -9.73 -7.06 -3.05
CA SER A 142 -10.04 -7.99 -4.15
C SER A 142 -9.89 -9.45 -3.73
N ALA A 143 -8.86 -9.77 -2.95
CA ALA A 143 -8.63 -11.13 -2.48
C ALA A 143 -9.66 -11.56 -1.40
N ILE A 144 -10.13 -10.62 -0.58
CA ILE A 144 -11.25 -10.86 0.35
C ILE A 144 -12.53 -11.15 -0.43
N LEU A 145 -12.86 -10.32 -1.42
CA LEU A 145 -14.05 -10.52 -2.27
C LEU A 145 -14.00 -11.88 -2.99
N ASP A 146 -12.83 -12.28 -3.50
CA ASP A 146 -12.62 -13.59 -4.12
C ASP A 146 -12.97 -14.76 -3.20
N ILE A 147 -12.59 -14.69 -1.91
CA ILE A 147 -12.92 -15.75 -0.94
C ILE A 147 -14.43 -15.85 -0.74
N HIS A 148 -15.13 -14.72 -0.76
CA HIS A 148 -16.59 -14.69 -0.66
C HIS A 148 -17.30 -14.97 -1.99
N ASN A 149 -16.56 -15.27 -3.07
CA ASN A 149 -17.08 -15.39 -4.44
C ASN A 149 -17.90 -14.17 -4.88
N LEU A 150 -17.55 -12.99 -4.36
CA LEU A 150 -18.18 -11.74 -4.71
C LEU A 150 -17.44 -11.10 -5.89
N PRO A 151 -18.14 -10.39 -6.78
CA PRO A 151 -17.50 -9.70 -7.90
C PRO A 151 -16.54 -8.63 -7.38
N LYS A 152 -15.32 -8.60 -7.94
CA LYS A 152 -14.28 -7.59 -7.62
C LYS A 152 -14.71 -6.17 -8.00
N GLN A 153 -15.64 -6.06 -8.94
CA GLN A 153 -16.25 -4.81 -9.35
C GLN A 153 -17.60 -4.65 -8.66
N PRO A 154 -17.95 -3.44 -8.19
CA PRO A 154 -19.28 -3.20 -7.65
C PRO A 154 -20.34 -3.51 -8.72
N PRO A 155 -21.52 -4.07 -8.35
CA PRO A 155 -22.56 -4.43 -9.31
C PRO A 155 -22.96 -3.28 -10.25
N LEU A 156 -22.90 -2.04 -9.78
CA LEU A 156 -23.13 -0.86 -10.60
C LEU A 156 -22.09 -0.68 -11.71
N SER A 157 -20.80 -0.88 -11.42
CA SER A 157 -19.73 -0.81 -12.42
C SER A 157 -19.89 -1.92 -13.46
N LEU A 158 -20.29 -3.12 -13.04
CA LEU A 158 -20.55 -4.22 -13.95
C LEU A 158 -21.76 -3.93 -14.85
N ALA A 159 -22.86 -3.43 -14.29
CA ALA A 159 -24.03 -3.02 -15.07
C ALA A 159 -23.70 -1.88 -16.04
N LEU A 160 -22.83 -0.95 -15.64
CA LEU A 160 -22.33 0.13 -16.46
C LEU A 160 -21.50 -0.38 -17.65
N GLU A 161 -20.54 -1.27 -17.41
CA GLU A 161 -19.74 -1.91 -18.46
C GLU A 161 -20.61 -2.72 -19.42
N GLN A 162 -21.56 -3.51 -18.89
CA GLN A 162 -22.51 -4.26 -19.70
C GLN A 162 -23.39 -3.35 -20.55
N ALA A 163 -23.89 -2.24 -19.99
CA ALA A 163 -24.67 -1.26 -20.74
C ALA A 163 -23.85 -0.59 -21.85
N ALA A 164 -22.60 -0.23 -21.56
CA ALA A 164 -21.67 0.33 -22.55
C ALA A 164 -21.38 -0.66 -23.68
N GLN A 165 -21.10 -1.92 -23.35
CA GLN A 165 -20.87 -2.97 -24.33
C GLN A 165 -22.11 -3.28 -25.17
N CYS A 166 -23.31 -3.22 -24.57
CA CYS A 166 -24.58 -3.38 -25.29
C CYS A 166 -24.78 -2.27 -26.32
N LEU A 167 -24.52 -1.00 -25.95
CA LEU A 167 -24.60 0.12 -26.88
C LEU A 167 -23.59 0.00 -28.03
N GLU A 168 -22.38 -0.49 -27.75
CA GLU A 168 -21.38 -0.76 -28.78
C GLU A 168 -21.84 -1.86 -29.75
N MET A 169 -22.41 -2.95 -29.25
CA MET A 169 -22.98 -3.99 -30.10
C MET A 169 -24.19 -3.49 -30.91
N MET A 170 -25.03 -2.64 -30.34
CA MET A 170 -26.16 -2.01 -31.04
C MET A 170 -25.68 -1.08 -32.17
N ALA A 171 -24.59 -0.33 -31.94
CA ALA A 171 -23.97 0.51 -32.95
C ALA A 171 -23.41 -0.32 -34.12
N HIS A 172 -22.70 -1.42 -33.82
CA HIS A 172 -22.20 -2.36 -34.83
C HIS A 172 -23.33 -3.07 -35.60
N SER A 173 -24.48 -3.27 -34.95
CA SER A 173 -25.69 -3.82 -35.59
C SER A 173 -26.49 -2.79 -36.40
N GLY A 174 -26.02 -1.54 -36.48
CA GLY A 174 -26.66 -0.48 -37.27
C GLY A 174 -27.86 0.20 -36.62
N ILE A 175 -28.06 0.01 -35.30
CA ILE A 175 -29.17 0.63 -34.57
C ILE A 175 -28.79 2.08 -34.22
N GLY A 176 -29.08 3.03 -35.12
CA GLY A 176 -28.67 4.44 -34.96
C GLY A 176 -29.16 5.13 -33.67
N SER A 177 -30.25 4.65 -33.05
CA SER A 177 -30.78 5.20 -31.80
C SER A 177 -29.82 5.09 -30.61
N CYS A 178 -28.85 4.15 -30.64
CA CYS A 178 -27.87 4.00 -29.56
C CYS A 178 -26.86 5.15 -29.50
N ALA A 179 -26.68 5.92 -30.58
CA ALA A 179 -25.77 7.08 -30.60
C ALA A 179 -26.19 8.20 -29.63
N PHE A 180 -27.48 8.25 -29.28
CA PHE A 180 -28.04 9.25 -28.35
C PHE A 180 -28.01 8.80 -26.88
N ALA A 181 -27.69 7.53 -26.62
CA ALA A 181 -27.58 7.00 -25.27
C ALA A 181 -26.10 6.96 -24.86
N ARG A 182 -25.68 7.88 -23.99
CA ARG A 182 -24.35 7.85 -23.38
C ARG A 182 -24.48 7.51 -21.91
N VAL A 183 -23.91 6.37 -21.54
CA VAL A 183 -23.91 5.87 -20.16
C VAL A 183 -23.23 6.86 -19.20
N ALA A 184 -22.27 7.65 -19.69
CA ALA A 184 -21.60 8.70 -18.93
C ALA A 184 -22.53 9.84 -18.48
N ASP A 185 -23.63 10.10 -19.19
CA ASP A 185 -24.54 11.21 -18.90
C ASP A 185 -25.38 10.95 -17.62
N TYR A 186 -25.32 9.73 -17.09
CA TYR A 186 -26.06 9.29 -15.90
C TYR A 186 -25.17 9.08 -14.66
N LEU A 187 -23.85 9.30 -14.79
CA LEU A 187 -22.89 9.23 -13.68
C LEU A 187 -22.52 10.65 -13.25
N HIS A 188 -23.29 11.21 -12.33
CA HIS A 188 -23.04 12.51 -11.70
C HIS A 188 -22.58 12.35 -10.25
#